data_AF-A0A1J4V933-F1
#
_entry.id   AF-A0A1J4V933-F1
#
_cell.length_a   1.000
_cell.length_b   1.000
_cell.length_c   1.000
_cell.angle_alpha   90.00
_cell.angle_beta   90.00
_cell.angle_gamma   90.00
#
_symmetry.space_group_name_H-M   'P 1'
#
loop_
_entity.id
_entity.type
_entity.pdbx_description
1 polymer ?
#
loop_
_entity_poly.entity_id
_entity_poly.type
_entity_poly.pdbx_seq_one_letter_code
_entity_poly.pdbx_strand_id
1 'polypeptide(L)'
;MFGDKQIEVLNNLSGNITVFCREKVSFGFLKEKFINGGIYLWHDCAFYNEFQKTTSGQGTLNAFRKDKESVIEKEPELNHDISYNGYATKPLNEFMNYLNEYEEINTDRLHIAICGTLLGKKVNLYPNSYYKNKAVFGYSLSKFPNISFVDNNI
;
A
#
# COMPACT_ATOMS: atom_id res chain seq x y z
N MET A 1 21.81 -5.91 0.29
CA MET A 1 20.60 -5.90 1.13
C MET A 1 19.85 -4.60 0.85
N PHE A 2 18.52 -4.63 0.71
CA PHE A 2 17.76 -3.40 0.48
C PHE A 2 17.85 -2.53 1.76
N GLY A 3 18.16 -1.23 1.61
CA GLY A 3 18.18 -0.28 2.73
C GLY A 3 19.55 0.25 3.17
N ASP A 4 20.67 -0.39 2.80
CA ASP A 4 22.00 0.00 3.31
C ASP A 4 22.44 1.40 2.84
N LYS A 5 22.13 1.76 1.59
CA LYS A 5 22.40 3.12 1.09
C LYS A 5 21.53 4.16 1.79
N GLN A 6 20.26 3.82 2.04
CA GLN A 6 19.34 4.73 2.72
C GLN A 6 19.77 5.00 4.15
N ILE A 7 20.27 3.99 4.87
CA ILE A 7 20.71 4.17 6.26
C ILE A 7 22.01 4.95 6.36
N GLU A 8 22.94 4.75 5.42
CA GLU A 8 24.16 5.57 5.33
C GLU A 8 23.80 7.04 5.15
N VAL A 9 22.88 7.35 4.23
CA VAL A 9 22.37 8.72 4.05
C VAL A 9 21.74 9.23 5.34
N LEU A 10 20.84 8.48 5.97
CA LEU A 10 20.15 8.91 7.19
C LEU A 10 21.12 9.20 8.34
N ASN A 11 22.15 8.38 8.52
CA ASN A 11 23.15 8.54 9.58
C ASN A 11 24.14 9.69 9.31
N ASN A 12 24.31 10.10 8.05
CA ASN A 12 25.18 11.20 7.65
C ASN A 12 24.49 12.58 7.63
N LEU A 13 23.16 12.62 7.78
CA LEU A 13 22.41 13.87 7.87
C LEU A 13 22.68 14.58 9.20
N SER A 14 22.86 15.90 9.16
CA SER A 14 23.01 16.74 10.35
C SER A 14 21.64 17.15 10.91
N GLY A 15 21.55 17.26 12.24
CA GLY A 15 20.35 17.71 12.96
C GLY A 15 19.52 16.60 13.61
N ASN A 16 18.41 17.00 14.24
CA ASN A 16 17.50 16.09 14.93
C ASN A 16 16.50 15.49 13.95
N ILE A 17 16.77 14.26 13.51
CA ILE A 17 15.94 13.55 12.55
C ILE A 17 14.92 12.71 13.31
N THR A 18 13.68 12.71 12.82
CA THR A 18 12.64 11.79 13.28
C THR A 18 12.12 11.00 12.10
N VAL A 19 12.11 9.68 12.21
CA VAL A 19 11.67 8.77 11.15
C VAL A 19 10.41 8.03 11.59
N PHE A 20 9.36 8.12 10.78
CA PHE A 20 8.12 7.36 10.94
C PHE A 20 8.11 6.17 9.98
N CYS A 21 8.06 4.97 10.55
CA CYS A 21 7.95 3.73 9.80
C CYS A 21 6.49 3.31 9.71
N ARG A 22 5.98 3.12 8.50
CA ARG A 22 4.59 2.71 8.28
C ARG A 22 4.29 1.23 8.52
N GLU A 23 5.31 0.45 8.87
CA GLU A 23 5.23 -0.99 9.13
C GLU A 23 6.44 -1.50 9.94
N LYS A 24 6.32 -2.72 10.49
CA LYS A 24 7.22 -3.26 11.52
C LYS A 24 8.61 -3.64 11.01
N VAL A 25 8.76 -4.04 9.76
CA VAL A 25 10.04 -4.51 9.21
C VAL A 25 11.00 -3.34 9.02
N SER A 26 10.56 -2.22 8.44
CA SER A 26 11.40 -1.00 8.37
C SER A 26 11.69 -0.45 9.76
N PHE A 27 10.72 -0.51 10.69
CA PHE A 27 10.92 -0.09 12.07
C PHE A 27 12.02 -0.93 12.75
N GLY A 28 12.00 -2.25 12.59
CA GLY A 28 13.04 -3.15 13.09
C GLY A 28 14.40 -2.86 12.47
N PHE A 29 14.45 -2.71 11.14
CA PHE A 29 15.68 -2.37 10.42
C PHE A 29 16.32 -1.05 10.90
N LEU A 30 15.50 0.00 11.08
CA LEU A 30 16.02 1.27 11.58
C LEU A 30 16.39 1.20 13.05
N LYS A 31 15.66 0.45 13.89
CA LYS A 31 16.06 0.26 15.29
C LYS A 31 17.46 -0.34 15.45
N GLU A 32 17.85 -1.21 14.52
CA GLU A 32 19.16 -1.84 14.53
C GLU A 32 20.26 -0.92 14.00
N LYS A 33 19.96 -0.13 12.96
CA LYS A 33 21.01 0.54 12.16
C LYS A 33 21.02 2.07 12.20
N PHE A 34 19.93 2.70 12.64
CA PHE A 34 19.82 4.16 12.71
C PHE A 34 20.39 4.65 14.03
N ILE A 35 21.42 5.48 13.96
CA ILE A 35 22.24 5.81 15.14
C ILE A 35 21.79 7.08 15.86
N ASN A 36 21.11 8.00 15.17
CA ASN A 36 20.82 9.32 15.71
C ASN A 36 19.45 9.84 15.30
N GLY A 37 18.50 9.81 16.23
CA GLY A 37 17.17 10.39 16.03
C GLY A 37 16.04 9.57 16.65
N GLY A 38 14.81 10.09 16.53
CA GLY A 38 13.61 9.38 16.96
C GLY A 38 13.11 8.41 15.89
N ILE A 39 12.72 7.20 16.30
CA ILE A 39 12.08 6.23 15.41
C ILE A 39 10.72 5.87 15.97
N TYR A 40 9.69 6.03 15.16
CA TYR A 40 8.31 5.73 15.54
C TYR A 40 7.68 4.77 14.54
N LEU A 41 6.93 3.80 15.07
CA LEU A 41 6.05 2.97 14.26
C LEU A 41 4.70 3.71 14.16
N TRP A 42 4.21 3.90 12.93
CA TRP A 42 3.02 4.70 12.68
C TRP A 42 2.22 4.14 11.50
N HIS A 43 0.98 4.57 11.34
CA HIS A 43 0.19 4.19 10.15
C HIS A 43 0.63 5.01 8.93
N ASP A 44 0.41 4.48 7.74
CA ASP A 44 0.54 5.27 6.52
C ASP A 44 -0.38 6.49 6.55
N CYS A 45 0.07 7.65 6.05
CA CYS A 45 -0.72 8.88 6.06
C CYS A 45 -2.06 8.72 5.32
N ALA A 46 -2.17 7.80 4.36
CA ALA A 46 -3.42 7.54 3.64
C ALA A 46 -4.57 7.09 4.56
N PHE A 47 -4.28 6.52 5.73
CA PHE A 47 -5.31 6.11 6.71
C PHE A 47 -6.01 7.27 7.41
N TYR A 48 -5.47 8.48 7.32
CA TYR A 48 -6.04 9.68 7.94
C TYR A 48 -7.10 10.36 7.06
N ASN A 49 -7.46 9.75 5.93
CA ASN A 49 -8.59 10.18 5.15
C ASN A 49 -9.89 9.59 5.70
N GLU A 50 -10.94 10.41 5.74
CA GLU A 50 -12.30 9.99 6.06
C GLU A 50 -13.15 10.01 4.79
N PHE A 51 -13.69 8.86 4.40
CA PHE A 51 -14.52 8.72 3.22
C PHE A 51 -15.93 8.27 3.60
N GLN A 52 -16.92 8.75 2.86
CA GLN A 52 -18.24 8.16 2.91
C GLN A 52 -18.16 6.75 2.32
N LYS A 53 -18.46 5.74 3.14
CA LYS A 53 -18.47 4.35 2.68
C LYS A 53 -19.60 4.14 1.68
N THR A 54 -19.31 3.43 0.60
CA THR A 54 -20.28 3.08 -0.43
C THR A 54 -20.12 1.61 -0.77
N THR A 55 -21.22 0.87 -0.71
CA THR A 55 -21.32 -0.50 -1.25
C THR A 55 -21.85 -0.50 -2.68
N SER A 56 -22.03 0.68 -3.28
CA SER A 56 -22.41 0.81 -4.69
C SER A 56 -21.22 0.43 -5.59
N GLY A 57 -21.53 0.03 -6.81
CA GLY A 57 -20.56 -0.47 -7.79
C GLY A 57 -20.94 -1.88 -8.23
N GLN A 58 -20.36 -2.35 -9.32
CA GLN A 58 -20.58 -3.69 -9.84
C GLN A 58 -19.27 -4.26 -10.39
N GLY A 59 -19.15 -5.59 -10.32
CA GLY A 59 -18.00 -6.30 -10.89
C GLY A 59 -16.71 -6.07 -10.12
N THR A 60 -15.61 -6.44 -10.75
CA THR A 60 -14.29 -6.55 -10.14
C THR A 60 -13.27 -5.70 -10.88
N LEU A 61 -12.57 -4.84 -10.14
CA LEU A 61 -11.37 -4.16 -10.63
C LEU A 61 -10.15 -5.03 -10.35
N ASN A 62 -9.41 -5.41 -11.39
CA ASN A 62 -8.05 -5.92 -11.24
C ASN A 62 -7.08 -4.78 -11.52
N ALA A 63 -6.34 -4.35 -10.49
CA ALA A 63 -5.40 -3.25 -10.57
C ALA A 63 -4.01 -3.71 -10.08
N PHE A 64 -3.36 -4.51 -10.90
CA PHE A 64 -2.04 -5.10 -10.65
C PHE A 64 -0.94 -4.34 -11.37
N ARG A 65 0.25 -4.31 -10.76
CA ARG A 65 1.45 -3.74 -11.37
C ARG A 65 1.83 -4.46 -12.65
N LYS A 66 2.31 -3.67 -13.62
CA LYS A 66 2.93 -4.17 -14.86
C LYS A 66 4.47 -4.15 -14.84
N ASP A 67 5.06 -3.65 -13.77
CA ASP A 67 6.51 -3.50 -13.64
C ASP A 67 7.17 -4.67 -12.89
N LYS A 68 8.49 -4.61 -12.73
CA LYS A 68 9.30 -5.66 -12.08
C LYS A 68 8.96 -5.88 -10.60
N GLU A 69 8.15 -5.03 -9.99
CA GLU A 69 7.71 -5.26 -8.61
C GLU A 69 6.46 -6.16 -8.52
N SER A 70 5.81 -6.45 -9.65
CA SER A 70 4.73 -7.41 -9.75
C SER A 70 5.25 -8.83 -9.50
N VAL A 71 4.47 -9.64 -8.77
CA VAL A 71 4.76 -11.06 -8.51
C VAL A 71 3.68 -11.99 -9.05
N ILE A 72 2.64 -11.43 -9.66
CA ILE A 72 1.63 -12.23 -10.35
C ILE A 72 2.25 -12.89 -11.57
N GLU A 73 1.96 -14.17 -11.75
CA GLU A 73 2.51 -14.98 -12.84
C GLU A 73 1.68 -14.81 -14.10
N LYS A 74 0.36 -14.59 -13.94
CA LYS A 74 -0.56 -14.35 -15.04
C LYS A 74 -1.35 -13.07 -14.80
N GLU A 75 -1.17 -12.10 -15.70
CA GLU A 75 -2.00 -10.90 -15.72
C GLU A 75 -3.46 -11.30 -16.03
N PRO A 76 -4.45 -10.90 -15.20
CA PRO A 76 -5.85 -11.13 -15.53
C PRO A 76 -6.22 -10.37 -16.81
N GLU A 77 -7.14 -10.93 -17.61
CA GLU A 77 -7.48 -10.41 -18.95
C GLU A 77 -7.91 -8.93 -18.96
N LEU A 78 -8.45 -8.43 -17.84
CA LEU A 78 -8.88 -7.03 -17.67
C LEU A 78 -8.12 -6.36 -16.51
N ASN A 79 -6.81 -6.17 -16.68
CA ASN A 79 -5.96 -5.49 -15.70
C ASN A 79 -5.74 -4.01 -16.02
N HIS A 80 -6.17 -3.14 -15.09
CA HIS A 80 -6.05 -1.69 -15.19
C HIS A 80 -5.14 -1.16 -14.07
N ASP A 81 -3.83 -1.03 -14.35
CA ASP A 81 -2.86 -0.43 -13.41
C ASP A 81 -3.05 1.10 -13.34
N ILE A 82 -4.08 1.51 -12.62
CA ILE A 82 -4.45 2.92 -12.48
C ILE A 82 -3.35 3.76 -11.82
N SER A 83 -2.51 3.15 -10.97
CA SER A 83 -1.40 3.86 -10.32
C SER A 83 -0.36 4.33 -11.33
N TYR A 84 -0.12 3.58 -12.41
CA TYR A 84 0.79 3.96 -13.48
C TYR A 84 0.13 4.91 -14.50
N ASN A 85 -1.19 4.87 -14.65
CA ASN A 85 -1.96 5.70 -15.59
C ASN A 85 -2.23 7.13 -15.08
N GLY A 86 -1.32 7.71 -14.30
CA GLY A 86 -1.39 9.12 -13.87
C GLY A 86 -2.37 9.41 -12.73
N TYR A 87 -3.03 8.40 -12.13
CA TYR A 87 -3.89 8.65 -10.97
C TYR A 87 -3.12 9.11 -9.74
N ALA A 88 -1.81 8.83 -9.65
CA ALA A 88 -0.96 9.39 -8.60
C ALA A 88 -0.92 10.93 -8.61
N THR A 89 -1.20 11.56 -9.76
CA THR A 89 -1.24 13.02 -9.93
C THR A 89 -2.67 13.57 -10.07
N LYS A 90 -3.68 12.69 -10.13
CA LYS A 90 -5.08 13.12 -10.22
C LYS A 90 -5.60 13.55 -8.85
N PRO A 91 -6.59 14.46 -8.81
CA PRO A 91 -7.33 14.75 -7.61
C PRO A 91 -7.88 13.48 -6.93
N LEU A 92 -7.82 13.44 -5.60
CA LEU A 92 -8.24 12.27 -4.81
C LEU A 92 -9.69 11.84 -5.11
N ASN A 93 -10.59 12.79 -5.37
CA ASN A 93 -11.98 12.51 -5.71
C ASN A 93 -12.14 11.76 -7.04
N GLU A 94 -11.33 12.05 -8.07
CA GLU A 94 -11.37 11.28 -9.32
C GLU A 94 -10.94 9.83 -9.10
N PHE A 95 -9.90 9.63 -8.29
CA PHE A 95 -9.46 8.30 -7.91
C PHE A 95 -10.53 7.53 -7.12
N MET A 96 -11.15 8.18 -6.14
CA MET A 96 -12.25 7.58 -5.37
C MET A 96 -13.47 7.25 -6.24
N ASN A 97 -13.86 8.16 -7.15
CA ASN A 97 -15.00 7.94 -8.04
C ASN A 97 -14.78 6.72 -8.93
N TYR A 98 -13.57 6.57 -9.46
CA TYR A 98 -13.22 5.39 -10.25
C TYR A 98 -13.32 4.09 -9.43
N LEU A 99 -12.76 4.06 -8.21
CA LEU A 99 -12.87 2.88 -7.35
C LEU A 99 -14.33 2.59 -6.94
N ASN A 100 -15.19 3.61 -6.86
CA ASN A 100 -16.60 3.47 -6.50
C ASN A 100 -17.47 2.82 -7.58
N GLU A 101 -16.96 2.68 -8.81
CA GLU A 101 -17.64 1.93 -9.88
C GLU A 101 -17.65 0.42 -9.62
N TYR A 102 -16.75 -0.08 -8.77
CA TYR A 102 -16.53 -1.51 -8.54
C TYR A 102 -16.96 -1.94 -7.15
N GLU A 103 -17.43 -3.19 -7.05
CA GLU A 103 -17.79 -3.84 -5.78
C GLU A 103 -16.56 -4.49 -5.12
N GLU A 104 -15.73 -5.14 -5.94
CA GLU A 104 -14.54 -5.88 -5.51
C GLU A 104 -13.27 -5.33 -6.19
N ILE A 105 -12.17 -5.27 -5.43
CA ILE A 105 -10.88 -4.78 -5.91
C ILE A 105 -9.79 -5.80 -5.60
N ASN A 106 -9.11 -6.27 -6.65
CA ASN A 106 -7.92 -7.11 -6.58
C ASN A 106 -6.70 -6.26 -6.94
N THR A 107 -5.69 -6.21 -6.06
CA THR A 107 -4.53 -5.34 -6.32
C THR A 107 -3.28 -5.76 -5.55
N ASP A 108 -2.11 -5.46 -6.10
CA ASP A 108 -0.80 -5.45 -5.43
C ASP A 108 -0.28 -4.01 -5.19
N ARG A 109 -1.11 -3.00 -5.43
CA ARG A 109 -0.82 -1.58 -5.15
C ARG A 109 -1.37 -1.20 -3.77
N LEU A 110 -0.47 -0.91 -2.84
CA LEU A 110 -0.84 -0.59 -1.46
C LEU A 110 -1.89 0.52 -1.33
N HIS A 111 -1.75 1.65 -2.03
CA HIS A 111 -2.68 2.77 -1.88
C HIS A 111 -4.06 2.51 -2.52
N ILE A 112 -4.14 1.65 -3.54
CA ILE A 112 -5.43 1.17 -4.06
C ILE A 112 -6.13 0.36 -2.99
N ALA A 113 -5.42 -0.57 -2.34
CA ALA A 113 -5.97 -1.36 -1.25
C ALA A 113 -6.42 -0.51 -0.06
N ILE A 114 -5.62 0.48 0.38
CA ILE A 114 -6.00 1.39 1.46
C ILE A 114 -7.27 2.16 1.09
N CYS A 115 -7.32 2.78 -0.10
CA CYS A 115 -8.46 3.57 -0.52
C CYS A 115 -9.73 2.72 -0.66
N GLY A 116 -9.65 1.56 -1.33
CA GLY A 116 -10.77 0.61 -1.43
C GLY A 116 -11.28 0.15 -0.07
N THR A 117 -10.37 -0.09 0.88
CA THR A 117 -10.71 -0.47 2.26
C THR A 117 -11.49 0.65 2.96
N LEU A 118 -11.00 1.90 2.87
CA LEU A 118 -11.66 3.06 3.49
C LEU A 118 -13.00 3.40 2.83
N LEU A 119 -13.15 3.16 1.53
CA LEU A 119 -14.42 3.29 0.79
C LEU A 119 -15.43 2.18 1.13
N GLY A 120 -15.01 1.11 1.82
CA GLY A 120 -15.87 -0.01 2.20
C GLY A 120 -16.02 -1.09 1.13
N LYS A 121 -15.16 -1.11 0.10
CA LYS A 121 -15.15 -2.15 -0.95
C LYS A 121 -14.63 -3.48 -0.41
N LYS A 122 -14.96 -4.58 -1.08
CA LYS A 122 -14.29 -5.86 -0.85
C LYS A 122 -12.91 -5.82 -1.50
N VAL A 123 -11.84 -5.97 -0.72
CA VAL A 123 -10.46 -5.82 -1.21
C VAL A 123 -9.68 -7.11 -1.01
N ASN A 124 -9.02 -7.58 -2.07
CA ASN A 124 -8.01 -8.63 -2.01
C ASN A 124 -6.66 -8.01 -2.33
N LEU A 125 -5.80 -7.93 -1.31
CA LEU A 125 -4.44 -7.40 -1.43
C LEU A 125 -3.46 -8.55 -1.64
N TYR A 126 -2.66 -8.44 -2.70
CA TYR A 126 -1.65 -9.42 -3.08
C TYR A 126 -0.25 -8.95 -2.65
N PRO A 127 0.71 -9.88 -2.47
CA PRO A 127 2.10 -9.52 -2.26
C PRO A 127 2.65 -8.70 -3.44
N ASN A 128 3.71 -7.94 -3.19
CA ASN A 128 4.59 -7.43 -4.25
C ASN A 128 5.95 -8.13 -4.13
N SER A 129 6.89 -7.82 -5.02
CA SER A 129 8.27 -8.35 -5.04
C SER A 129 9.06 -8.15 -3.74
N TYR A 130 8.48 -7.41 -2.80
CA TYR A 130 9.04 -7.06 -1.51
C TYR A 130 8.03 -7.36 -0.41
N TYR A 131 8.44 -7.37 0.86
CA TYR A 131 7.53 -7.62 1.98
C TYR A 131 6.55 -6.47 2.27
N LYS A 132 6.56 -5.38 1.49
CA LYS A 132 5.88 -4.11 1.79
C LYS A 132 4.39 -4.31 2.01
N ASN A 133 3.69 -4.95 1.07
CA ASN A 133 2.24 -5.13 1.18
C ASN A 133 1.89 -5.98 2.39
N LYS A 134 2.59 -7.11 2.58
CA LYS A 134 2.38 -8.01 3.71
C LYS A 134 2.61 -7.32 5.05
N ALA A 135 3.67 -6.54 5.16
CA ALA A 135 4.02 -5.86 6.40
C ALA A 135 3.05 -4.72 6.76
N VAL A 136 2.63 -3.92 5.77
CA VAL A 136 1.60 -2.89 6.01
C VAL A 136 0.24 -3.54 6.27
N PHE A 137 -0.08 -4.65 5.61
CA PHE A 137 -1.31 -5.38 5.86
C PHE A 137 -1.39 -5.83 7.32
N GLY A 138 -0.39 -6.55 7.81
CA GLY A 138 -0.37 -7.06 9.18
C GLY A 138 -0.31 -5.98 10.27
N TYR A 139 0.18 -4.78 9.96
CA TYR A 139 0.22 -3.68 10.94
C TYR A 139 -1.02 -2.79 10.91
N SER A 140 -1.52 -2.46 9.72
CA SER A 140 -2.55 -1.41 9.56
C SER A 140 -3.87 -1.91 8.99
N LEU A 141 -3.88 -2.91 8.11
CA LEU A 141 -5.09 -3.31 7.37
C LEU A 141 -5.81 -4.53 7.94
N SER A 142 -5.12 -5.45 8.62
CA SER A 142 -5.69 -6.71 9.08
C SER A 142 -6.85 -6.57 10.07
N LYS A 143 -7.06 -5.36 10.61
CA LYS A 143 -8.19 -5.01 11.49
C LYS A 143 -9.48 -4.64 10.73
N PHE A 144 -9.39 -4.39 9.43
CA PHE A 144 -10.55 -4.03 8.61
C PHE A 144 -11.24 -5.30 8.11
N PRO A 145 -12.58 -5.41 8.22
CA PRO A 145 -13.30 -6.63 7.87
C PRO A 145 -13.44 -6.86 6.36
N ASN A 146 -13.24 -5.82 5.56
CA ASN A 146 -13.49 -5.82 4.12
C ASN A 146 -12.22 -5.98 3.28
N ILE A 147 -11.09 -6.33 3.91
CA ILE A 147 -9.83 -6.62 3.20
C ILE A 147 -9.26 -7.97 3.60
N SER A 148 -8.79 -8.73 2.62
CA SER A 148 -8.04 -9.98 2.80
C SER A 148 -6.66 -9.88 2.14
N PHE A 149 -5.66 -10.53 2.72
CA PHE A 149 -4.37 -10.72 2.08
C PHE A 149 -4.34 -12.08 1.39
N VAL A 150 -4.02 -12.11 0.11
CA VAL A 150 -4.01 -13.33 -0.71
C VAL A 150 -2.56 -13.69 -1.01
N ASP A 151 -2.06 -14.75 -0.36
CA ASP A 151 -0.67 -15.23 -0.49
C ASP A 151 -0.44 -16.07 -1.78
N ASN A 152 -1.50 -16.39 -2.55
CA ASN A 152 -1.38 -17.17 -3.80
C ASN A 152 -1.18 -16.25 -5.01
N ASN A 153 -0.17 -16.53 -5.82
CA ASN A 153 0.00 -15.92 -7.14
C ASN A 153 -1.20 -16.31 -8.02
N ILE A 154 -1.81 -15.33 -8.68
CA ILE A 154 -2.72 -15.54 -9.82
C ILE A 154 -1.88 -15.67 -11.09
#